data_AF-A0A077ZAX3-F1
#
_entry.id   AF-A0A077ZAX3-F1
#
_cell.length_a   1.000
_cell.length_b   1.000
_cell.length_c   1.000
_cell.angle_alpha   90.00
_cell.angle_beta   90.00
_cell.angle_gamma   90.00
#
_symmetry.space_group_name_H-M   'P 1'
#
loop_
_entity.id
_entity.type
_entity.pdbx_description
1 polymer ?
#
loop_
_entity_poly.entity_id
_entity_poly.type
_entity_poly.pdbx_seq_one_letter_code
_entity_poly.pdbx_strand_id
1 'polypeptide(L)'
;MGPPKRYIFWPRCAFQMMCLMLVKAPLQLLPRTKPERRPSDGHWSFLSRVKATGHVDDCGLLYHLPGRPLLELPYFHGAMTVKEVTQLVLYAGEFLIFLNKDKNLETTLAVVDERSEVICKAIRQNKGSYFWIRPEDEDLRFSIIEHMIEYYITYKEEIENNAEFSAVLSKPIHNPSKVKNLLLENSKTTKDLTYCYENLSDDDVAKLLVNDGDYLIREVPTEDGNAYQVCVFWDKVVKMAMTTSDVPKELLLLPRASEFEPTEGVSRLDHLLKSLTVGNCVVDGVQFKRAVTDLEKEESMRSRQTIMNITRMLGFTEAFTAQMPLTFPNRQFNLLKYRAPRPLHLLPYYHGVTSEAIANSRLCCPGDFLIYINASTEKLCVASYEQIKAFQVWWHTNIWCSVETGYFWIRPEDEKLKLTCVELLIAYYQERQIPLQDLSIKEQLKDQRSRALFCIVTPIVNPEHMKNINVEYTDCVEELSYHFGSISDGEVETLLQRNGDYLLRNNEFGQPFLCIRWGDKIVDHQIPYSVEIGRTILPRNSEAGPVESIFSIDQYVKALVRCQYSVDGAVPRNAIQEYAWERSRFRRREEPGNLLDIA
;
A
#
# COMPACT_ATOMS: atom_id res chain seq x y z
N MET A 1 -28.01 37.95 46.13
CA MET A 1 -27.84 36.49 46.24
C MET A 1 -28.10 35.90 44.86
N GLY A 2 -27.06 35.72 44.05
CA GLY A 2 -27.15 35.14 42.70
C GLY A 2 -26.25 33.91 42.62
N PRO A 3 -26.67 32.80 42.00
CA PRO A 3 -25.91 31.56 42.02
C PRO A 3 -24.68 31.64 41.10
N PRO A 4 -23.60 30.88 41.40
CA PRO A 4 -22.30 31.10 40.80
C PRO A 4 -22.17 30.47 39.40
N LYS A 5 -21.33 31.12 38.59
CA LYS A 5 -20.85 30.66 37.29
C LYS A 5 -20.21 29.27 37.40
N ARG A 6 -20.80 28.27 36.76
CA ARG A 6 -20.16 26.97 36.52
C ARG A 6 -19.13 27.13 35.40
N TYR A 7 -17.86 27.21 35.78
CA TYR A 7 -16.75 26.98 34.86
C TYR A 7 -16.66 25.47 34.59
N ILE A 8 -16.93 25.06 33.36
CA ILE A 8 -16.59 23.73 32.88
C ILE A 8 -15.12 23.78 32.50
N PHE A 9 -14.27 23.29 33.41
CA PHE A 9 -12.90 22.92 33.12
C PHE A 9 -12.93 21.74 32.13
N TRP A 10 -12.52 21.96 30.89
CA TRP A 10 -12.15 20.87 29.98
C TRP A 10 -10.77 20.37 30.40
N PRO A 11 -10.63 19.09 30.81
CA PRO A 11 -9.30 18.54 31.08
C PRO A 11 -8.54 18.43 29.76
N ARG A 12 -7.33 19.03 29.73
CA ARG A 12 -6.26 18.70 28.81
C ARG A 12 -5.87 17.22 29.01
N CYS A 13 -6.63 16.32 28.41
CA CYS A 13 -6.37 14.88 28.28
C CYS A 13 -7.13 14.36 27.06
N ALA A 14 -6.78 14.86 25.87
CA ALA A 14 -6.94 14.13 24.61
C ALA A 14 -5.52 13.85 24.08
N PHE A 15 -4.81 13.11 24.93
CA PHE A 15 -3.55 12.44 24.69
C PHE A 15 -3.82 11.30 23.68
N GLN A 16 -3.08 11.30 22.57
CA GLN A 16 -2.35 10.09 22.18
C GLN A 16 -3.18 8.80 22.01
N MET A 17 -4.17 8.78 21.12
CA MET A 17 -4.91 7.56 20.82
C MET A 17 -5.55 7.53 19.42
N MET A 18 -4.80 7.78 18.33
CA MET A 18 -5.36 7.55 16.98
C MET A 18 -4.36 7.44 15.80
N CYS A 19 -3.15 6.92 16.06
CA CYS A 19 -2.19 6.49 15.02
C CYS A 19 -1.98 4.96 14.95
N LEU A 20 -2.97 4.17 15.40
CA LEU A 20 -2.96 2.72 15.33
C LEU A 20 -4.06 2.22 14.37
N MET A 21 -3.73 2.17 13.08
CA MET A 21 -4.34 1.23 12.12
C MET A 21 -3.21 0.60 11.28
N LEU A 22 -2.15 0.17 11.97
CA LEU A 22 -1.36 -0.97 11.52
C LEU A 22 -2.05 -2.19 12.11
N VAL A 23 -2.43 -3.11 11.23
CA VAL A 23 -3.00 -4.42 11.52
C VAL A 23 -2.25 -5.04 12.69
N LYS A 24 -2.86 -5.05 13.88
CA LYS A 24 -2.42 -5.92 14.98
C LYS A 24 -2.80 -7.33 14.57
N ALA A 25 -1.91 -7.99 13.80
CA ALA A 25 -1.81 -9.43 13.91
C ALA A 25 -1.57 -9.73 15.41
N PRO A 26 -2.26 -10.74 15.99
CA PRO A 26 -2.03 -11.08 17.37
C PRO A 26 -0.56 -11.43 17.53
N LEU A 27 0.14 -10.66 18.36
CA LEU A 27 1.46 -11.01 18.91
C LEU A 27 1.32 -12.37 19.61
N GLN A 28 1.44 -13.44 18.83
CA GLN A 28 1.78 -14.75 19.36
C GLN A 28 3.12 -14.58 20.08
N LEU A 29 3.16 -15.13 21.28
CA LEU A 29 4.22 -15.01 22.27
C LEU A 29 5.60 -15.21 21.65
N LEU A 30 6.29 -14.11 21.33
CA LEU A 30 7.72 -14.14 21.01
C LEU A 30 8.49 -14.50 22.29
N PRO A 31 9.29 -15.58 22.31
CA PRO A 31 10.07 -15.94 23.48
C PRO A 31 11.11 -14.86 23.77
N ARG A 32 11.16 -14.36 25.01
CA ARG A 32 12.15 -13.36 25.50
C ARG A 32 13.57 -13.94 25.69
N THR A 33 13.89 -15.06 25.07
CA THR A 33 15.18 -15.76 25.21
C THR A 33 15.61 -16.27 23.84
N LYS A 34 16.86 -15.98 23.42
CA LYS A 34 17.51 -16.59 22.23
C LYS A 34 17.25 -18.11 22.28
N PRO A 35 16.39 -18.69 21.42
CA PRO A 35 16.00 -20.07 21.60
C PRO A 35 17.05 -20.98 20.97
N GLU A 36 17.81 -21.66 21.81
CA GLU A 36 18.39 -22.95 21.43
C GLU A 36 17.25 -23.97 21.35
N ARG A 37 16.97 -24.44 20.12
CA ARG A 37 16.15 -25.60 19.73
C ARG A 37 14.93 -25.94 20.61
N ARG A 38 13.72 -25.79 20.04
CA ARG A 38 12.63 -26.78 20.23
C ARG A 38 11.77 -26.92 18.97
N PRO A 39 11.42 -28.15 18.55
CA PRO A 39 10.34 -28.42 17.62
C PRO A 39 9.08 -28.83 18.41
N SER A 40 8.01 -28.02 18.38
CA SER A 40 6.68 -28.47 18.84
C SER A 40 5.50 -28.00 17.98
N ASP A 41 5.79 -27.33 16.87
CA ASP A 41 4.80 -26.62 16.05
C ASP A 41 5.12 -26.67 14.55
N GLY A 42 6.08 -27.51 14.14
CA GLY A 42 6.45 -27.71 12.73
C GLY A 42 7.15 -26.53 12.06
N HIS A 43 7.23 -25.37 12.72
CA HIS A 43 7.95 -24.19 12.23
C HIS A 43 9.29 -24.03 12.96
N TRP A 44 10.39 -24.09 12.20
CA TRP A 44 11.71 -23.72 12.71
C TRP A 44 11.76 -22.24 13.09
N SER A 45 12.34 -21.90 14.24
CA SER A 45 12.68 -20.50 14.57
C SER A 45 13.69 -19.96 13.55
N PHE A 46 13.61 -18.66 13.24
CA PHE A 46 14.50 -17.98 12.28
C PHE A 46 15.97 -18.38 12.48
N LEU A 47 16.51 -18.22 13.70
CA LEU A 47 17.89 -18.59 14.03
C LEU A 47 18.19 -20.09 13.81
N SER A 48 17.20 -20.96 13.93
CA SER A 48 17.37 -22.38 13.63
C SER A 48 17.40 -22.66 12.13
N ARG A 49 16.63 -21.92 11.32
CA ARG A 49 16.72 -21.98 9.84
C ARG A 49 18.00 -21.39 9.33
N VAL A 50 18.43 -20.25 9.88
CA VAL A 50 19.74 -19.64 9.61
C VAL A 50 20.87 -20.63 9.91
N LYS A 51 20.82 -21.32 11.06
CA LYS A 51 21.81 -22.36 11.40
C LYS A 51 21.74 -23.59 10.50
N ALA A 52 20.57 -23.93 9.96
CA ALA A 52 20.38 -25.10 9.09
C ALA A 52 20.75 -24.83 7.63
N THR A 53 20.44 -23.63 7.12
CA THR A 53 20.63 -23.23 5.72
C THR A 53 21.92 -22.43 5.50
N GLY A 54 22.50 -21.86 6.57
CA GLY A 54 23.66 -20.96 6.49
C GLY A 54 23.33 -19.55 5.95
N HIS A 55 22.05 -19.22 5.74
CA HIS A 55 21.64 -17.94 5.14
C HIS A 55 20.68 -17.17 6.07
N VAL A 56 21.06 -15.94 6.41
CA VAL A 56 20.31 -15.05 7.32
C VAL A 56 19.19 -14.29 6.62
N ASP A 57 19.24 -14.16 5.29
CA ASP A 57 18.18 -13.52 4.49
C ASP A 57 17.04 -14.47 4.10
N ASP A 58 16.75 -15.44 4.96
CA ASP A 58 15.50 -16.19 4.88
C ASP A 58 14.36 -15.20 5.16
N CYS A 59 13.42 -15.07 4.22
CA CYS A 59 12.22 -14.22 4.32
C CYS A 59 11.36 -14.54 5.56
N GLY A 60 11.71 -15.54 6.36
CA GLY A 60 11.14 -15.82 7.67
C GLY A 60 11.10 -14.62 8.63
N LEU A 61 12.02 -13.66 8.55
CA LEU A 61 11.90 -12.40 9.33
C LEU A 61 10.73 -11.53 8.86
N LEU A 62 10.42 -11.56 7.56
CA LEU A 62 9.35 -10.78 6.94
C LEU A 62 8.13 -11.63 6.60
N TYR A 63 7.90 -12.74 7.31
CA TYR A 63 6.75 -13.63 7.09
C TYR A 63 6.59 -14.07 5.62
N HIS A 64 7.69 -14.48 4.99
CA HIS A 64 7.76 -14.93 3.60
C HIS A 64 7.60 -13.82 2.54
N LEU A 65 7.65 -12.55 2.96
CA LEU A 65 7.75 -11.43 2.03
C LEU A 65 9.22 -11.20 1.63
N PRO A 66 9.48 -10.84 0.37
CA PRO A 66 10.81 -10.43 -0.06
C PRO A 66 11.15 -9.06 0.52
N GLY A 67 12.41 -8.80 0.85
CA GLY A 67 12.82 -7.48 1.31
C GLY A 67 12.60 -6.39 0.26
N ARG A 68 12.19 -5.20 0.70
CA ARG A 68 12.10 -4.01 -0.17
C ARG A 68 13.48 -3.37 -0.33
N PRO A 69 13.83 -2.86 -1.52
CA PRO A 69 15.00 -2.01 -1.66
C PRO A 69 14.84 -0.74 -0.80
N LEU A 70 15.96 -0.18 -0.35
CA LEU A 70 16.06 1.00 0.51
C LEU A 70 15.19 2.15 0.01
N LEU A 71 15.23 2.41 -1.29
CA LEU A 71 14.47 3.49 -1.92
C LEU A 71 12.95 3.32 -1.73
N GLU A 72 12.47 2.08 -1.59
CA GLU A 72 11.07 1.72 -1.39
C GLU A 72 10.68 1.62 0.09
N LEU A 73 11.65 1.68 1.01
CA LEU A 73 11.34 1.65 2.44
C LEU A 73 10.52 2.88 2.87
N PRO A 74 9.43 2.69 3.63
CA PRO A 74 8.59 3.81 4.04
C PRO A 74 9.29 4.81 4.96
N TYR A 75 10.33 4.38 5.67
CA TYR A 75 11.13 5.18 6.62
C TYR A 75 12.48 5.61 6.04
N PHE A 76 12.66 5.50 4.72
CA PHE A 76 13.80 6.10 4.03
C PHE A 76 13.46 7.51 3.56
N HIS A 77 14.27 8.50 3.96
CA HIS A 77 14.03 9.93 3.70
C HIS A 77 14.90 10.51 2.58
N GLY A 78 15.69 9.69 1.89
CA GLY A 78 16.60 10.19 0.85
C GLY A 78 17.81 10.89 1.46
N ALA A 79 18.36 11.88 0.75
CA ALA A 79 19.55 12.61 1.18
C ALA A 79 19.22 13.76 2.14
N MET A 80 19.75 13.73 3.35
CA MET A 80 19.51 14.71 4.42
C MET A 80 20.76 15.01 5.25
N THR A 81 20.77 16.16 5.90
CA THR A 81 21.74 16.52 6.96
C THR A 81 21.25 16.05 8.32
N VAL A 82 22.16 15.87 9.28
CA VAL A 82 21.80 15.49 10.66
C VAL A 82 20.87 16.54 11.29
N LYS A 83 21.09 17.82 10.98
CA LYS A 83 20.26 18.94 11.47
C LYS A 83 18.81 18.84 11.02
N GLU A 84 18.56 18.45 9.77
CA GLU A 84 17.20 18.24 9.25
C GLU A 84 16.54 17.03 9.94
N VAL A 85 17.30 15.98 10.21
CA VAL A 85 16.81 14.77 10.89
C VAL A 85 16.38 15.07 12.33
N THR A 86 17.15 15.86 13.09
CA THR A 86 16.81 16.24 14.48
C THR A 86 15.47 17.00 14.58
N GLN A 87 14.99 17.59 13.49
CA GLN A 87 13.69 18.27 13.46
C GLN A 87 12.51 17.30 13.26
N LEU A 88 12.76 16.06 12.82
CA LEU A 88 11.74 15.07 12.50
C LEU A 88 11.51 14.04 13.61
N VAL A 89 12.55 13.66 14.35
CA VAL A 89 12.47 12.59 15.37
C VAL A 89 12.13 13.19 16.73
N LEU A 90 11.06 12.71 17.36
CA LEU A 90 10.49 13.35 18.55
C LEU A 90 10.43 12.43 19.78
N TYR A 91 10.28 11.12 19.59
CA TYR A 91 10.05 10.19 20.70
C TYR A 91 11.09 9.06 20.74
N ALA A 92 11.37 8.58 21.94
CA ALA A 92 12.28 7.46 22.17
C ALA A 92 11.92 6.22 21.33
N GLY A 93 12.93 5.66 20.68
CA GLY A 93 12.84 4.53 19.76
C GLY A 93 12.21 4.85 18.39
N GLU A 94 11.81 6.09 18.14
CA GLU A 94 11.49 6.51 16.77
C GLU A 94 12.76 6.57 15.92
N PHE A 95 12.67 6.05 14.70
CA PHE A 95 13.84 5.92 13.83
C PHE A 95 13.53 6.21 12.36
N LEU A 96 14.57 6.53 11.59
CA LEU A 96 14.54 6.66 10.14
C LEU A 96 15.89 6.32 9.52
N ILE A 97 15.90 6.09 8.20
CA ILE A 97 17.12 5.90 7.41
C ILE A 97 17.25 7.03 6.38
N PHE A 98 18.46 7.50 6.16
CA PHE A 98 18.78 8.55 5.19
C PHE A 98 20.19 8.40 4.65
N LEU A 99 20.47 9.08 3.54
CA LEU A 99 21.83 9.26 3.02
C LEU A 99 22.40 10.55 3.60
N ASN A 100 23.46 10.46 4.39
CA ASN A 100 23.96 11.56 5.19
C ASN A 100 24.80 12.55 4.35
N LYS A 101 24.22 13.71 4.03
CA LYS A 101 24.90 14.79 3.28
C LYS A 101 26.18 15.28 3.97
N ASP A 102 26.21 15.27 5.29
CA ASP A 102 27.37 15.71 6.08
C ASP A 102 28.51 14.68 6.07
N LYS A 103 28.22 13.44 5.62
CA LYS A 103 29.16 12.32 5.53
C LYS A 103 29.16 11.67 4.15
N ASN A 104 29.24 12.48 3.10
CA ASN A 104 29.38 12.02 1.72
C ASN A 104 28.33 10.97 1.30
N LEU A 105 27.08 11.18 1.70
CA LEU A 105 25.92 10.32 1.43
C LEU A 105 26.00 8.91 2.04
N GLU A 106 26.78 8.72 3.12
CA GLU A 106 26.80 7.48 3.88
C GLU A 106 25.39 7.08 4.37
N THR A 107 25.02 5.83 4.15
CA THR A 107 23.72 5.30 4.59
C THR A 107 23.69 5.26 6.12
N THR A 108 22.78 6.02 6.72
CA THR A 108 22.78 6.28 8.16
C THR A 108 21.41 5.98 8.77
N LEU A 109 21.41 5.25 9.88
CA LEU A 109 20.26 5.10 10.78
C LEU A 109 20.28 6.23 11.81
N ALA A 110 19.16 6.93 11.96
CA ALA A 110 18.92 7.82 13.08
C ALA A 110 17.85 7.21 13.99
N VAL A 111 18.09 7.24 15.30
CA VAL A 111 17.13 6.80 16.33
C VAL A 111 17.20 7.76 17.53
N VAL A 112 16.06 8.05 18.16
CA VAL A 112 16.03 8.83 19.39
C VAL A 112 16.13 7.94 20.62
N ASP A 113 16.99 8.33 21.56
CA ASP A 113 17.15 7.65 22.84
C ASP A 113 16.12 8.08 23.89
N GLU A 114 16.22 7.54 25.11
CA GLU A 114 15.31 7.89 26.22
C GLU A 114 15.45 9.34 26.70
N ARG A 115 16.56 10.03 26.38
CA ARG A 115 16.82 11.43 26.73
C ARG A 115 16.41 12.40 25.61
N SER A 116 15.75 11.91 24.57
CA SER A 116 15.37 12.69 23.39
C SER A 116 16.56 13.17 22.55
N GLU A 117 17.73 12.53 22.69
CA GLU A 117 18.90 12.78 21.86
C GLU A 117 18.89 11.88 20.63
N VAL A 118 19.32 12.42 19.48
CA VAL A 118 19.37 11.68 18.22
C VAL A 118 20.71 10.97 18.10
N ILE A 119 20.67 9.64 18.12
CA ILE A 119 21.82 8.77 17.83
C ILE A 119 21.85 8.52 16.31
N CYS A 120 22.94 8.90 15.65
CA CYS A 120 23.19 8.59 14.24
C CYS A 120 24.29 7.52 14.12
N LYS A 121 23.97 6.39 13.50
CA LYS A 121 24.91 5.30 13.25
C LYS A 121 24.97 4.95 11.77
N ALA A 122 26.19 4.82 11.25
CA ALA A 122 26.41 4.38 9.89
C ALA A 122 25.99 2.92 9.73
N ILE A 123 25.25 2.63 8.66
CA ILE A 123 25.01 1.26 8.19
C ILE A 123 26.19 0.91 7.28
N ARG A 124 27.05 0.03 7.76
CA ARG A 124 28.26 -0.38 7.03
C ARG A 124 27.93 -1.40 5.96
N GLN A 125 28.74 -1.44 4.92
CA GLN A 125 28.66 -2.44 3.85
C GLN A 125 30.05 -3.03 3.57
N ASN A 126 30.18 -4.36 3.48
CA ASN A 126 31.42 -5.03 3.07
C ASN A 126 31.40 -5.34 1.56
N LYS A 127 32.50 -5.93 1.07
CA LYS A 127 32.66 -6.35 -0.32
C LYS A 127 31.68 -7.43 -0.77
N GLY A 128 31.10 -8.20 0.16
CA GLY A 128 30.05 -9.18 -0.14
C GLY A 128 28.64 -8.58 -0.18
N SER A 129 28.54 -7.25 -0.12
CA SER A 129 27.30 -6.49 -0.04
C SER A 129 26.43 -6.83 1.17
N TYR A 130 27.05 -7.21 2.29
CA TYR A 130 26.34 -7.39 3.55
C TYR A 130 26.31 -6.11 4.38
N PHE A 131 25.26 -5.94 5.19
CA PHE A 131 24.97 -4.77 5.99
C PHE A 131 25.00 -5.09 7.48
N TRP A 132 25.55 -4.16 8.26
CA TRP A 132 25.53 -4.21 9.73
C TRP A 132 25.69 -2.82 10.34
N ILE A 133 25.31 -2.68 11.61
CA ILE A 133 25.55 -1.47 12.40
C ILE A 133 26.62 -1.75 13.45
N ARG A 134 26.44 -2.80 14.26
CA ARG A 134 27.43 -3.24 15.25
C ARG A 134 28.42 -4.21 14.60
N PRO A 135 29.74 -4.09 14.82
CA PRO A 135 30.74 -4.98 14.22
C PRO A 135 30.45 -6.47 14.44
N GLU A 136 29.96 -6.85 15.62
CA GLU A 136 29.59 -8.24 15.94
C GLU A 136 28.43 -8.80 15.11
N ASP A 137 27.63 -7.95 14.48
CA ASP A 137 26.52 -8.37 13.62
C ASP A 137 26.95 -8.62 12.17
N GLU A 138 28.22 -8.35 11.80
CA GLU A 138 28.70 -8.58 10.42
C GLU A 138 28.54 -10.05 10.00
N ASP A 139 28.74 -10.99 10.92
CA ASP A 139 28.56 -12.42 10.70
C ASP A 139 27.10 -12.82 10.44
N LEU A 140 26.14 -11.94 10.75
CA LEU A 140 24.75 -12.12 10.39
C LEU A 140 24.48 -11.85 8.91
N ARG A 141 25.42 -11.31 8.12
CA ARG A 141 25.35 -11.33 6.64
C ARG A 141 24.02 -10.85 6.03
N PHE A 142 23.39 -9.79 6.57
CA PHE A 142 22.18 -9.22 5.97
C PHE A 142 22.49 -8.61 4.60
N SER A 143 21.84 -9.03 3.53
CA SER A 143 22.05 -8.47 2.17
C SER A 143 21.00 -7.43 1.75
N ILE A 144 20.01 -7.18 2.62
CA ILE A 144 18.96 -6.17 2.46
C ILE A 144 18.80 -5.42 3.78
N ILE A 145 18.67 -4.09 3.70
CA ILE A 145 18.53 -3.24 4.90
C ILE A 145 17.22 -3.51 5.63
N GLU A 146 16.11 -3.83 4.94
CA GLU A 146 14.83 -4.16 5.60
C GLU A 146 14.97 -5.36 6.55
N HIS A 147 15.68 -6.42 6.14
CA HIS A 147 15.90 -7.60 6.98
C HIS A 147 16.71 -7.25 8.23
N MET A 148 17.77 -6.45 8.06
CA MET A 148 18.57 -5.96 9.19
C MET A 148 17.70 -5.15 10.16
N ILE A 149 16.90 -4.19 9.67
CA ILE A 149 16.04 -3.39 10.55
C ILE A 149 15.01 -4.24 11.29
N GLU A 150 14.37 -5.19 10.60
CA GLU A 150 13.40 -6.08 11.22
C GLU A 150 14.04 -6.96 12.32
N TYR A 151 15.29 -7.40 12.11
CA TYR A 151 16.07 -8.09 13.13
C TYR A 151 16.25 -7.21 14.37
N TYR A 152 16.71 -5.97 14.22
CA TYR A 152 16.94 -5.06 15.35
C TYR A 152 15.64 -4.74 16.11
N ILE A 153 14.51 -4.60 15.41
CA ILE A 153 13.19 -4.39 16.04
C ILE A 153 12.74 -5.65 16.78
N THR A 154 12.78 -6.81 16.11
CA THR A 154 12.25 -8.07 16.64
C THR A 154 13.01 -8.53 17.89
N TYR A 155 14.34 -8.45 17.85
CA TYR A 155 15.21 -8.89 18.93
C TYR A 155 15.59 -7.78 19.92
N LYS A 156 15.09 -6.55 19.70
CA LYS A 156 15.33 -5.38 20.56
C LYS A 156 16.82 -5.12 20.79
N GLU A 157 17.58 -5.20 19.71
CA GLU A 157 19.01 -4.99 19.75
C GLU A 157 19.31 -3.51 20.03
N GLU A 158 20.22 -3.27 20.97
CA GLU A 158 20.58 -1.93 21.40
C GLU A 158 21.53 -1.25 20.40
N ILE A 159 21.18 -0.01 20.03
CA ILE A 159 22.02 0.89 19.24
C ILE A 159 22.74 1.83 20.20
N GLU A 160 23.97 1.48 20.55
CA GLU A 160 24.81 2.27 21.45
C GLU A 160 25.41 3.48 20.73
N ASN A 161 25.31 4.69 21.28
CA ASN A 161 26.09 5.85 20.84
C ASN A 161 27.52 5.76 21.41
N ASN A 162 27.57 5.72 22.75
CA ASN A 162 28.72 5.61 23.66
C ASN A 162 28.29 4.72 24.85
N ALA A 163 29.20 4.35 25.75
CA ALA A 163 28.95 3.42 26.87
C ALA A 163 27.76 3.76 27.82
N GLU A 164 27.20 4.97 27.76
CA GLU A 164 26.09 5.41 28.63
C GLU A 164 24.73 5.55 27.91
N PHE A 165 24.69 5.47 26.57
CA PHE A 165 23.49 5.80 25.80
C PHE A 165 23.21 4.74 24.75
N SER A 166 22.08 4.05 24.91
CA SER A 166 21.55 3.12 23.93
C SER A 166 20.09 3.45 23.58
N ALA A 167 19.69 3.03 22.39
CA ALA A 167 18.30 3.11 21.94
C ALA A 167 17.90 1.81 21.27
N VAL A 168 16.62 1.47 21.36
CA VAL A 168 16.03 0.31 20.67
C VAL A 168 15.05 0.82 19.62
N LEU A 169 15.09 0.23 18.42
CA LEU A 169 14.16 0.56 17.35
C LEU A 169 12.75 0.11 17.72
N SER A 170 11.82 1.06 17.78
CA SER A 170 10.43 0.79 18.16
C SER A 170 9.44 1.19 17.07
N LYS A 171 9.62 2.37 16.46
CA LYS A 171 8.64 2.92 15.52
C LYS A 171 9.30 3.66 14.36
N PRO A 172 9.03 3.26 13.10
CA PRO A 172 9.54 3.98 11.95
C PRO A 172 8.86 5.34 11.77
N ILE A 173 9.64 6.37 11.45
CA ILE A 173 9.14 7.65 10.97
C ILE A 173 8.99 7.54 9.46
N HIS A 174 7.74 7.47 9.03
CA HIS A 174 7.41 7.43 7.61
C HIS A 174 7.80 8.73 6.91
N ASN A 175 8.45 8.61 5.76
CA ASN A 175 8.77 9.72 4.89
C ASN A 175 7.47 10.40 4.43
N PRO A 176 7.24 11.67 4.79
CA PRO A 176 6.00 12.35 4.47
C PRO A 176 5.82 12.52 2.95
N SER A 177 6.89 12.54 2.15
CA SER A 177 6.77 12.62 0.68
C SER A 177 6.06 11.41 0.08
N LYS A 178 6.26 10.20 0.65
CA LYS A 178 5.57 8.98 0.20
C LYS A 178 4.08 9.01 0.53
N VAL A 179 3.71 9.60 1.67
CA VAL A 179 2.31 9.71 2.10
C VAL A 179 1.60 10.89 1.44
N LYS A 180 2.31 12.00 1.19
CA LYS A 180 1.78 13.22 0.55
C LYS A 180 1.13 12.89 -0.79
N ASN A 181 1.72 11.98 -1.56
CA ASN A 181 1.18 11.56 -2.85
C ASN A 181 -0.15 10.82 -2.76
N LEU A 182 -0.59 10.42 -1.56
CA LEU A 182 -1.86 9.72 -1.31
C LEU A 182 -2.91 10.62 -0.63
N LEU A 183 -2.51 11.83 -0.23
CA LEU A 183 -3.38 12.80 0.43
C LEU A 183 -4.05 13.69 -0.61
N LEU A 184 -5.33 13.96 -0.36
CA LEU A 184 -6.13 14.89 -1.15
C LEU A 184 -5.73 16.33 -0.83
N GLU A 185 -5.68 17.17 -1.87
CA GLU A 185 -5.43 18.59 -1.69
C GLU A 185 -6.72 19.36 -1.38
N ASN A 186 -6.61 20.33 -0.47
CA ASN A 186 -7.75 21.18 -0.10
C ASN A 186 -7.94 22.32 -1.10
N SER A 187 -8.28 21.95 -2.34
CA SER A 187 -8.42 22.85 -3.47
C SER A 187 -9.90 22.95 -3.90
N LYS A 188 -10.34 24.12 -4.37
CA LYS A 188 -11.74 24.30 -4.82
C LYS A 188 -11.93 23.87 -6.27
N THR A 189 -10.95 24.18 -7.11
CA THR A 189 -10.91 23.87 -8.54
C THR A 189 -9.65 23.06 -8.88
N THR A 190 -9.59 22.48 -10.08
CA THR A 190 -8.40 21.73 -10.53
C THR A 190 -7.18 22.65 -10.68
N LYS A 191 -7.39 23.89 -11.13
CA LYS A 191 -6.35 24.93 -11.25
C LYS A 191 -5.64 25.27 -9.93
N ASP A 192 -6.34 25.12 -8.81
CA ASP A 192 -5.81 25.38 -7.47
C ASP A 192 -4.92 24.24 -6.93
N LEU A 193 -4.82 23.10 -7.63
CA LEU A 193 -3.96 22.00 -7.22
C LEU A 193 -2.48 22.40 -7.37
N THR A 194 -1.65 22.00 -6.41
CA THR A 194 -0.23 22.33 -6.41
C THR A 194 0.54 21.69 -7.55
N TYR A 195 0.01 20.63 -8.16
CA TYR A 195 0.58 19.97 -9.34
C TYR A 195 -0.17 20.28 -10.64
N CYS A 196 -1.02 21.33 -10.64
CA CYS A 196 -1.62 21.89 -11.85
C CYS A 196 -0.84 23.11 -12.30
N TYR A 197 -0.25 23.03 -13.49
CA TYR A 197 0.52 24.10 -14.10
C TYR A 197 -0.26 24.82 -15.20
N GLU A 198 0.00 26.11 -15.34
CA GLU A 198 -0.62 26.95 -16.36
C GLU A 198 0.34 27.14 -17.53
N ASN A 199 -0.14 26.97 -18.76
CA ASN A 199 0.60 27.25 -19.99
C ASN A 199 1.95 26.51 -20.12
N LEU A 200 2.04 25.29 -19.61
CA LEU A 200 3.29 24.52 -19.66
C LEU A 200 3.53 23.91 -21.05
N SER A 201 4.68 24.21 -21.65
CA SER A 201 5.09 23.66 -22.95
C SER A 201 5.45 22.17 -22.84
N ASP A 202 5.41 21.42 -23.95
CA ASP A 202 5.80 20.00 -23.96
C ASP A 202 7.23 19.79 -23.44
N ASP A 203 8.16 20.68 -23.82
CA ASP A 203 9.56 20.63 -23.38
C ASP A 203 9.70 20.84 -21.87
N ASP A 204 8.88 21.70 -21.27
CA ASP A 204 8.92 21.94 -19.83
C ASP A 204 8.29 20.78 -19.06
N VAL A 205 7.26 20.12 -19.61
CA VAL A 205 6.70 18.90 -19.01
C VAL A 205 7.79 17.82 -18.97
N ALA A 206 8.52 17.63 -20.07
CA ALA A 206 9.59 16.64 -20.18
C ALA A 206 10.76 16.89 -19.22
N LYS A 207 11.01 18.15 -18.83
CA LYS A 207 12.04 18.48 -17.82
C LYS A 207 11.57 18.23 -16.38
N LEU A 208 10.28 18.39 -16.11
CA LEU A 208 9.72 18.25 -14.77
C LEU A 208 9.46 16.80 -14.38
N LEU A 209 9.00 15.98 -15.33
CA LEU A 209 8.69 14.57 -15.07
C LEU A 209 9.93 13.70 -15.31
N VAL A 210 10.46 13.08 -14.25
CA VAL A 210 11.79 12.44 -14.29
C VAL A 210 11.71 10.92 -14.12
N ASN A 211 10.81 10.44 -13.25
CA ASN A 211 10.72 9.03 -12.90
C ASN A 211 9.41 8.43 -13.39
N ASP A 212 9.40 7.13 -13.65
CA ASP A 212 8.20 6.41 -14.03
C ASP A 212 7.07 6.60 -12.99
N GLY A 213 5.94 7.10 -13.47
CA GLY A 213 4.77 7.43 -12.68
C GLY A 213 4.80 8.80 -12.01
N ASP A 214 5.82 9.62 -12.28
CA ASP A 214 5.74 11.06 -12.05
C ASP A 214 4.65 11.64 -12.96
N TYR A 215 3.76 12.45 -12.38
CA TYR A 215 2.66 13.06 -13.12
C TYR A 215 2.41 14.50 -12.71
N LEU A 216 1.85 15.27 -13.64
CA LEU A 216 1.35 16.63 -13.41
C LEU A 216 0.10 16.88 -14.24
N ILE A 217 -0.64 17.94 -13.90
CA ILE A 217 -1.73 18.46 -14.70
C ILE A 217 -1.25 19.71 -15.42
N ARG A 218 -1.56 19.84 -16.71
CA ARG A 218 -1.42 21.12 -17.43
C ARG A 218 -2.78 21.63 -17.88
N GLU A 219 -2.99 22.92 -17.70
CA GLU A 219 -4.14 23.65 -18.23
C GLU A 219 -3.88 23.96 -19.72
N VAL A 220 -4.84 23.60 -20.58
CA VAL A 220 -4.74 23.75 -22.03
C VAL A 220 -6.00 24.47 -22.53
N PRO A 221 -5.86 25.54 -23.32
CA PRO A 221 -7.01 26.24 -23.88
C PRO A 221 -7.72 25.36 -24.92
N THR A 222 -9.04 25.37 -24.88
CA THR A 222 -9.96 24.70 -25.81
C THR A 222 -11.05 25.67 -26.26
N GLU A 223 -11.82 25.31 -27.29
CA GLU A 223 -12.90 26.18 -27.80
C GLU A 223 -13.97 26.49 -26.73
N ASP A 224 -14.24 25.55 -25.83
CA ASP A 224 -15.26 25.66 -24.77
C ASP A 224 -14.71 26.15 -23.41
N GLY A 225 -13.48 26.65 -23.37
CA GLY A 225 -12.79 27.09 -22.15
C GLY A 225 -11.48 26.35 -21.92
N ASN A 226 -11.21 25.92 -20.69
CA ASN A 226 -9.96 25.24 -20.36
C ASN A 226 -10.19 23.76 -20.12
N ALA A 227 -9.34 22.93 -20.72
CA ALA A 227 -9.22 21.52 -20.41
C ALA A 227 -7.94 21.26 -19.62
N TYR A 228 -7.96 20.18 -18.84
CA TYR A 228 -6.85 19.73 -18.03
C TYR A 228 -6.32 18.43 -18.60
N GLN A 229 -5.07 18.44 -19.03
CA GLN A 229 -4.37 17.27 -19.52
C GLN A 229 -3.48 16.71 -18.41
N VAL A 230 -3.64 15.42 -18.10
CA VAL A 230 -2.77 14.72 -17.17
C VAL A 230 -1.61 14.13 -17.95
N CYS A 231 -0.42 14.66 -17.66
CA CYS A 231 0.83 14.20 -18.25
C CYS A 231 1.55 13.28 -17.25
N VAL A 232 2.12 12.20 -17.75
CA VAL A 232 2.84 11.20 -16.94
C VAL A 232 4.13 10.81 -17.65
N PHE A 233 5.21 10.67 -16.90
CA PHE A 233 6.42 10.06 -17.43
C PHE A 233 6.37 8.55 -17.23
N TRP A 234 6.61 7.81 -18.31
CA TRP A 234 6.56 6.37 -18.30
C TRP A 234 7.42 5.79 -19.41
N ASP A 235 8.34 4.88 -19.09
CA ASP A 235 9.20 4.20 -20.06
C ASP A 235 9.99 5.20 -20.93
N LYS A 236 10.65 6.15 -20.25
CA LYS A 236 11.52 7.19 -20.85
C LYS A 236 10.78 8.21 -21.74
N VAL A 237 9.45 8.18 -21.78
CA VAL A 237 8.64 9.11 -22.57
C VAL A 237 7.56 9.77 -21.72
N VAL A 238 7.18 11.00 -22.09
CA VAL A 238 5.99 11.65 -21.53
C VAL A 238 4.77 11.19 -22.32
N LYS A 239 3.75 10.69 -21.62
CA LYS A 239 2.46 10.29 -22.18
C LYS A 239 1.35 11.21 -21.67
N MET A 240 0.36 11.46 -22.50
CA MET A 240 -0.90 12.08 -22.09
C MET A 240 -1.88 10.96 -21.73
N ALA A 241 -2.25 10.87 -20.45
CA ALA A 241 -3.03 9.75 -19.93
C ALA A 241 -4.54 10.05 -19.89
N MET A 242 -4.94 11.32 -19.77
CA MET A 242 -6.34 11.73 -19.80
C MET A 242 -6.48 13.23 -20.05
N THR A 243 -7.64 13.62 -20.57
CA THR A 243 -8.06 15.01 -20.72
C THR A 243 -9.45 15.18 -20.12
N THR A 244 -9.65 16.18 -19.26
CA THR A 244 -10.95 16.47 -18.62
C THR A 244 -11.22 17.96 -18.53
N SER A 245 -12.49 18.36 -18.52
CA SER A 245 -12.93 19.70 -18.10
C SER A 245 -12.96 19.82 -16.57
N ASP A 246 -12.93 21.05 -16.03
CA ASP A 246 -12.85 21.31 -14.57
C ASP A 246 -14.04 20.76 -13.76
N VAL A 247 -15.21 20.66 -14.38
CA VAL A 247 -16.47 20.30 -13.71
C VAL A 247 -17.13 19.15 -14.46
N PRO A 248 -16.81 17.89 -14.15
CA PRO A 248 -17.58 16.79 -14.68
C PRO A 248 -19.02 16.89 -14.12
N LYS A 249 -20.02 16.83 -15.00
CA LYS A 249 -21.45 16.80 -14.60
C LYS A 249 -21.81 15.53 -13.82
N GLU A 250 -21.00 14.48 -14.00
CA GLU A 250 -21.15 13.15 -13.44
C GLU A 250 -19.91 12.78 -12.60
N LEU A 251 -19.99 11.69 -11.83
CA LEU A 251 -18.85 11.18 -11.09
C LEU A 251 -17.76 10.70 -12.05
N LEU A 252 -16.51 11.00 -11.72
CA LEU A 252 -15.35 10.38 -12.35
C LEU A 252 -15.25 8.94 -11.88
N LEU A 253 -15.35 7.97 -12.79
CA LEU A 253 -15.47 6.57 -12.45
C LEU A 253 -14.14 5.99 -11.94
N LEU A 254 -14.23 5.16 -10.91
CA LEU A 254 -13.12 4.34 -10.44
C LEU A 254 -13.06 3.03 -11.24
N PRO A 255 -11.88 2.43 -11.43
CA PRO A 255 -11.74 1.17 -12.14
C PRO A 255 -12.44 0.03 -11.40
N ARG A 256 -12.92 -0.96 -12.17
CA ARG A 256 -13.51 -2.20 -11.66
C ARG A 256 -12.87 -3.42 -12.33
N ALA A 257 -12.78 -4.54 -11.60
CA ALA A 257 -12.19 -5.76 -12.11
C ALA A 257 -13.21 -6.69 -12.79
N SER A 258 -14.50 -6.53 -12.49
CA SER A 258 -15.58 -7.33 -13.06
C SER A 258 -16.85 -6.52 -13.30
N GLU A 259 -17.73 -7.02 -14.16
CA GLU A 259 -19.03 -6.38 -14.43
C GLU A 259 -20.03 -6.49 -13.27
N PHE A 260 -19.84 -7.50 -12.42
CA PHE A 260 -20.61 -7.73 -11.19
C PHE A 260 -20.30 -6.70 -10.10
N GLU A 261 -19.15 -6.02 -10.18
CA GLU A 261 -18.82 -4.95 -9.24
C GLU A 261 -19.66 -3.70 -9.52
N PRO A 262 -20.19 -3.05 -8.46
CA PRO A 262 -20.92 -1.81 -8.60
C PRO A 262 -20.01 -0.72 -9.14
N THR A 263 -20.62 0.24 -9.85
CA THR A 263 -19.90 1.41 -10.35
C THR A 263 -19.61 2.36 -9.20
N GLU A 264 -18.33 2.58 -8.91
CA GLU A 264 -17.87 3.58 -7.94
C GLU A 264 -17.35 4.82 -8.66
N GLY A 265 -17.42 5.97 -8.00
CA GLY A 265 -16.89 7.20 -8.57
C GLY A 265 -16.54 8.27 -7.55
N VAL A 266 -15.84 9.29 -8.02
CA VAL A 266 -15.38 10.43 -7.23
C VAL A 266 -15.72 11.74 -7.92
N SER A 267 -15.91 12.80 -7.14
CA SER A 267 -16.39 14.08 -7.66
C SER A 267 -15.31 14.98 -8.27
N ARG A 268 -14.02 14.61 -8.19
CA ARG A 268 -12.89 15.50 -8.51
C ARG A 268 -11.70 14.76 -9.10
N LEU A 269 -10.97 15.43 -9.99
CA LEU A 269 -9.80 14.88 -10.63
C LEU A 269 -8.70 14.50 -9.63
N ASP A 270 -8.44 15.33 -8.62
CA ASP A 270 -7.48 14.99 -7.55
C ASP A 270 -7.84 13.67 -6.87
N HIS A 271 -9.12 13.47 -6.56
CA HIS A 271 -9.56 12.23 -5.93
C HIS A 271 -9.32 11.04 -6.86
N LEU A 272 -9.62 11.17 -8.15
CA LEU A 272 -9.41 10.11 -9.13
C LEU A 272 -7.92 9.75 -9.20
N LEU A 273 -7.05 10.73 -9.46
CA LEU A 273 -5.61 10.51 -9.63
C LEU A 273 -4.99 9.88 -8.37
N LYS A 274 -5.41 10.36 -7.19
CA LYS A 274 -4.94 9.82 -5.91
C LYS A 274 -5.53 8.43 -5.63
N SER A 275 -6.77 8.13 -6.03
CA SER A 275 -7.35 6.78 -5.97
C SER A 275 -6.60 5.80 -6.87
N LEU A 276 -6.28 6.22 -8.10
CA LEU A 276 -5.48 5.45 -9.04
C LEU A 276 -4.06 5.22 -8.49
N THR A 277 -3.46 6.23 -7.85
CA THR A 277 -2.15 6.13 -7.20
C THR A 277 -2.18 5.14 -6.01
N VAL A 278 -3.14 5.28 -5.10
CA VAL A 278 -3.28 4.40 -3.92
C VAL A 278 -3.54 2.94 -4.34
N GLY A 279 -4.31 2.74 -5.41
CA GLY A 279 -4.60 1.43 -5.95
C GLY A 279 -3.51 0.85 -6.86
N ASN A 280 -2.49 1.65 -7.22
CA ASN A 280 -1.60 1.34 -8.34
C ASN A 280 -2.41 0.90 -9.56
N CYS A 281 -3.39 1.68 -10.01
CA CYS A 281 -4.20 1.31 -11.16
C CYS A 281 -3.41 1.52 -12.46
N VAL A 282 -3.61 0.65 -13.44
CA VAL A 282 -3.05 0.82 -14.79
C VAL A 282 -4.10 1.53 -15.64
N VAL A 283 -3.74 2.70 -16.16
CA VAL A 283 -4.59 3.49 -17.07
C VAL A 283 -3.79 3.74 -18.33
N ASP A 284 -4.29 3.32 -19.49
CA ASP A 284 -3.62 3.50 -20.80
C ASP A 284 -2.13 3.12 -20.81
N GLY A 285 -1.80 2.02 -20.13
CA GLY A 285 -0.44 1.48 -20.07
C GLY A 285 0.52 2.29 -19.19
N VAL A 286 0.03 3.12 -18.26
CA VAL A 286 0.82 3.84 -17.25
C VAL A 286 0.31 3.58 -15.84
N GLN A 287 1.12 3.89 -14.83
CA GLN A 287 0.67 4.00 -13.44
C GLN A 287 1.06 5.36 -12.85
N PHE A 288 0.20 5.90 -11.99
CA PHE A 288 0.48 7.14 -11.25
C PHE A 288 1.15 6.82 -9.92
N LYS A 289 2.24 7.52 -9.58
CA LYS A 289 2.99 7.33 -8.33
C LYS A 289 3.19 8.63 -7.55
N ARG A 290 3.63 9.69 -8.24
CA ARG A 290 4.03 10.94 -7.59
C ARG A 290 3.54 12.16 -8.36
N ALA A 291 2.82 13.04 -7.68
CA ALA A 291 2.48 14.34 -8.22
C ALA A 291 3.71 15.25 -8.18
N VAL A 292 4.08 15.83 -9.31
CA VAL A 292 5.15 16.83 -9.41
C VAL A 292 4.53 18.20 -9.19
N THR A 293 4.91 18.84 -8.08
CA THR A 293 4.30 20.08 -7.60
C THR A 293 5.04 21.31 -8.10
N ASP A 294 4.28 22.33 -8.46
CA ASP A 294 4.74 23.70 -8.64
C ASP A 294 5.15 24.26 -7.27
N LEU A 295 6.44 24.56 -7.13
CA LEU A 295 7.02 25.04 -5.88
C LEU A 295 6.37 26.34 -5.41
N GLU A 296 6.01 27.25 -6.33
CA GLU A 296 5.39 28.53 -5.97
C GLU A 296 3.98 28.33 -5.42
N LYS A 297 3.20 27.42 -6.04
CA LYS A 297 1.87 27.06 -5.55
C LYS A 297 1.94 26.30 -4.23
N GLU A 298 2.92 25.41 -4.07
CA GLU A 298 3.13 24.67 -2.84
C GLU A 298 3.47 25.60 -1.67
N GLU A 299 4.39 26.55 -1.86
CA GLU A 299 4.73 27.55 -0.85
C GLU A 299 3.54 28.45 -0.50
N SER A 300 2.77 28.85 -1.51
CA SER A 300 1.53 29.61 -1.32
C SER A 300 0.50 28.83 -0.50
N MET A 301 0.32 27.53 -0.77
CA MET A 301 -0.59 26.68 -0.02
C MET A 301 -0.12 26.48 1.42
N ARG A 302 1.18 26.20 1.66
CA ARG A 302 1.75 26.08 3.01
C ARG A 302 1.59 27.37 3.80
N SER A 303 1.82 28.51 3.17
CA SER A 303 1.64 29.83 3.79
C SER A 303 0.19 30.05 4.20
N ARG A 304 -0.78 29.76 3.32
CA ARG A 304 -2.22 29.81 3.65
C ARG A 304 -2.57 28.89 4.81
N GLN A 305 -2.07 27.65 4.81
CA GLN A 305 -2.34 26.69 5.88
C GLN A 305 -1.74 27.14 7.23
N THR A 306 -0.54 27.72 7.21
CA THR A 306 0.13 28.26 8.40
C THR A 306 -0.62 29.45 8.95
N ILE A 307 -1.03 30.40 8.09
CA ILE A 307 -1.88 31.53 8.47
C ILE A 307 -3.17 31.01 9.10
N MET A 308 -3.85 30.03 8.48
CA MET A 308 -5.07 29.45 9.04
C MET A 308 -4.87 28.81 10.42
N ASN A 309 -3.77 28.08 10.61
CA ASN A 309 -3.44 27.47 11.91
C ASN A 309 -3.13 28.53 12.97
N ILE A 310 -2.40 29.59 12.60
CA ILE A 310 -2.13 30.73 13.48
C ILE A 310 -3.43 31.47 13.82
N THR A 311 -4.30 31.76 12.85
CA THR A 311 -5.61 32.40 13.08
C THR A 311 -6.50 31.55 13.98
N ARG A 312 -6.47 30.21 13.85
CA ARG A 312 -7.15 29.29 14.78
C ARG A 312 -6.56 29.33 16.20
N MET A 313 -5.24 29.39 16.34
CA MET A 313 -4.58 29.44 17.65
C MET A 313 -4.76 30.79 18.36
N LEU A 314 -4.83 31.89 17.62
CA LEU A 314 -4.93 33.25 18.17
C LEU A 314 -6.35 33.65 18.62
N GLY A 315 -7.33 32.73 18.59
CA GLY A 315 -8.66 33.00 19.16
C GLY A 315 -9.45 34.12 18.47
N PHE A 316 -9.10 34.50 17.24
CA PHE A 316 -9.93 35.36 16.39
C PHE A 316 -11.13 34.59 15.83
N THR A 317 -11.87 33.91 16.70
CA THR A 317 -12.98 33.00 16.38
C THR A 317 -14.35 33.69 16.28
N GLU A 318 -14.42 35.02 16.42
CA GLU A 318 -15.71 35.73 16.40
C GLU A 318 -15.98 36.58 15.14
N ALA A 319 -14.99 36.82 14.27
CA ALA A 319 -15.18 37.65 13.07
C ALA A 319 -15.01 36.92 11.72
N PHE A 320 -14.32 35.77 11.67
CA PHE A 320 -14.05 35.06 10.40
C PHE A 320 -14.91 33.81 10.18
N THR A 321 -15.47 33.23 11.23
CA THR A 321 -16.39 32.08 11.18
C THR A 321 -17.74 32.40 10.54
N ALA A 322 -18.10 33.68 10.41
CA ALA A 322 -19.31 34.13 9.73
C ALA A 322 -19.16 34.28 8.20
N GLN A 323 -17.93 34.32 7.65
CA GLN A 323 -17.72 34.59 6.22
C GLN A 323 -17.01 33.49 5.43
N MET A 324 -16.42 32.49 6.08
CA MET A 324 -16.06 31.25 5.40
C MET A 324 -16.29 30.08 6.33
N PRO A 325 -17.47 29.40 6.29
CA PRO A 325 -17.44 28.00 6.64
C PRO A 325 -16.40 27.40 5.70
N LEU A 326 -15.39 26.74 6.25
CA LEU A 326 -14.60 25.78 5.49
C LEU A 326 -15.60 24.72 5.01
N THR A 327 -16.23 25.04 3.89
CA THR A 327 -16.90 24.14 2.99
C THR A 327 -15.76 23.35 2.39
N PHE A 328 -15.23 22.41 3.18
CA PHE A 328 -14.58 21.25 2.60
C PHE A 328 -15.60 20.73 1.60
N PRO A 329 -15.30 20.77 0.29
CA PRO A 329 -16.29 20.41 -0.71
C PRO A 329 -16.71 18.94 -0.57
N ASN A 330 -15.99 18.14 0.24
CA ASN A 330 -16.28 16.74 0.49
C ASN A 330 -15.90 16.31 1.92
N ARG A 331 -16.68 16.68 2.95
CA ARG A 331 -16.46 16.27 4.37
C ARG A 331 -16.32 14.76 4.58
N GLN A 332 -16.82 13.95 3.65
CA GLN A 332 -16.75 12.49 3.70
C GLN A 332 -15.31 11.94 3.74
N PHE A 333 -14.34 12.60 3.10
CA PHE A 333 -12.96 12.08 3.08
C PHE A 333 -12.23 12.23 4.42
N ASN A 334 -12.80 12.96 5.39
CA ASN A 334 -12.29 12.94 6.76
C ASN A 334 -12.31 11.53 7.35
N LEU A 335 -13.26 10.69 6.94
CA LEU A 335 -13.36 9.28 7.33
C LEU A 335 -12.12 8.49 6.94
N LEU A 336 -11.50 8.86 5.81
CA LEU A 336 -10.26 8.27 5.30
C LEU A 336 -9.03 9.12 5.66
N LYS A 337 -9.14 10.03 6.63
CA LYS A 337 -8.08 10.96 7.04
C LYS A 337 -7.50 11.72 5.83
N TYR A 338 -8.38 12.19 4.95
CA TYR A 338 -8.06 12.91 3.71
C TYR A 338 -7.28 12.10 2.67
N ARG A 339 -7.31 10.77 2.74
CA ARG A 339 -6.84 9.90 1.65
C ARG A 339 -7.93 9.71 0.62
N ALA A 340 -7.51 9.53 -0.62
CA ALA A 340 -8.40 9.10 -1.69
C ALA A 340 -8.89 7.66 -1.44
N PRO A 341 -10.12 7.34 -1.86
CA PRO A 341 -10.67 6.01 -1.68
C PRO A 341 -10.01 5.01 -2.64
N ARG A 342 -9.87 3.77 -2.21
CA ARG A 342 -9.51 2.64 -3.05
C ARG A 342 -10.74 2.12 -3.79
N PRO A 343 -10.62 1.79 -5.08
CA PRO A 343 -11.63 0.99 -5.77
C PRO A 343 -11.89 -0.33 -5.04
N LEU A 344 -13.13 -0.81 -5.08
CA LEU A 344 -13.61 -2.00 -4.37
C LEU A 344 -12.71 -3.22 -4.56
N HIS A 345 -12.36 -3.53 -5.80
CA HIS A 345 -11.52 -4.69 -6.14
C HIS A 345 -10.09 -4.61 -5.57
N LEU A 346 -9.66 -3.43 -5.12
CA LEU A 346 -8.34 -3.18 -4.52
C LEU A 346 -8.40 -3.04 -3.00
N LEU A 347 -9.57 -3.21 -2.39
CA LEU A 347 -9.71 -3.28 -0.95
C LEU A 347 -9.13 -4.59 -0.42
N PRO A 348 -8.22 -4.57 0.58
CA PRO A 348 -7.61 -5.79 1.10
C PRO A 348 -8.62 -6.78 1.67
N TYR A 349 -9.77 -6.29 2.13
CA TYR A 349 -10.85 -7.08 2.72
C TYR A 349 -11.99 -7.38 1.73
N TYR A 350 -11.78 -7.16 0.43
CA TYR A 350 -12.69 -7.60 -0.62
C TYR A 350 -12.31 -9.00 -1.13
N HIS A 351 -13.26 -9.92 -1.08
CA HIS A 351 -13.09 -11.35 -1.33
C HIS A 351 -13.64 -11.80 -2.69
N GLY A 352 -13.98 -10.85 -3.58
CA GLY A 352 -14.55 -11.18 -4.89
C GLY A 352 -15.93 -11.81 -4.79
N VAL A 353 -16.25 -12.67 -5.76
CA VAL A 353 -17.49 -13.48 -5.77
C VAL A 353 -17.27 -14.74 -4.93
N THR A 354 -18.03 -14.92 -3.85
CA THR A 354 -17.94 -16.12 -2.99
C THR A 354 -19.26 -16.49 -2.32
N SER A 355 -19.30 -17.65 -1.67
CA SER A 355 -20.47 -18.12 -0.91
C SER A 355 -20.42 -17.70 0.56
N GLU A 356 -21.60 -17.62 1.20
CA GLU A 356 -21.72 -17.36 2.64
C GLU A 356 -20.92 -18.36 3.49
N ALA A 357 -20.93 -19.64 3.11
CA ALA A 357 -20.18 -20.68 3.83
C ALA A 357 -18.66 -20.42 3.82
N ILE A 358 -18.10 -20.02 2.67
CA ILE A 358 -16.68 -19.69 2.56
C ILE A 358 -16.38 -18.40 3.35
N ALA A 359 -17.24 -17.38 3.25
CA ALA A 359 -17.10 -16.16 4.02
C ALA A 359 -17.07 -16.45 5.53
N ASN A 360 -17.98 -17.28 6.04
CA ASN A 360 -18.07 -17.63 7.46
C ASN A 360 -16.84 -18.36 7.97
N SER A 361 -16.28 -19.26 7.16
CA SER A 361 -15.05 -19.99 7.51
C SER A 361 -13.82 -19.09 7.71
N ARG A 362 -13.86 -17.84 7.20
CA ARG A 362 -12.76 -16.87 7.32
C ARG A 362 -12.90 -15.93 8.51
N LEU A 363 -14.09 -15.84 9.11
CA LEU A 363 -14.38 -14.93 10.22
C LEU A 363 -14.23 -15.67 11.56
N CYS A 364 -13.22 -15.32 12.36
CA CYS A 364 -12.79 -16.14 13.51
C CYS A 364 -12.96 -15.43 14.87
N CYS A 365 -12.87 -14.10 14.90
CA CYS A 365 -12.93 -13.27 16.10
C CYS A 365 -14.11 -12.29 16.05
N PRO A 366 -14.79 -12.00 17.17
CA PRO A 366 -15.87 -11.03 17.18
C PRO A 366 -15.42 -9.67 16.67
N GLY A 367 -16.20 -9.09 15.74
CA GLY A 367 -15.85 -7.83 15.06
C GLY A 367 -15.01 -8.01 13.80
N ASP A 368 -14.60 -9.23 13.47
CA ASP A 368 -14.05 -9.56 12.15
C ASP A 368 -15.09 -9.27 11.07
N PHE A 369 -14.64 -8.72 9.94
CA PHE A 369 -15.50 -8.50 8.78
C PHE A 369 -14.75 -8.68 7.46
N LEU A 370 -15.51 -8.94 6.40
CA LEU A 370 -15.04 -8.96 5.02
C LEU A 370 -16.16 -8.52 4.07
N ILE A 371 -15.81 -8.16 2.84
CA ILE A 371 -16.76 -7.77 1.79
C ILE A 371 -16.66 -8.75 0.65
N TYR A 372 -17.79 -9.12 0.07
CA TYR A 372 -17.85 -10.02 -1.06
C TYR A 372 -19.12 -9.82 -1.87
N ILE A 373 -19.12 -10.30 -3.11
CA ILE A 373 -20.34 -10.47 -3.90
C ILE A 373 -20.85 -11.89 -3.65
N ASN A 374 -22.08 -12.01 -3.18
CA ASN A 374 -22.68 -13.30 -2.89
C ASN A 374 -22.96 -14.06 -4.19
N ALA A 375 -22.34 -15.24 -4.34
CA ALA A 375 -22.42 -16.04 -5.56
C ALA A 375 -23.84 -16.52 -5.92
N SER A 376 -24.76 -16.56 -4.96
CA SER A 376 -26.16 -16.99 -5.17
C SER A 376 -27.11 -15.84 -5.47
N THR A 377 -26.83 -14.64 -4.94
CA THR A 377 -27.72 -13.48 -5.07
C THR A 377 -27.15 -12.36 -5.93
N GLU A 378 -25.87 -12.43 -6.29
CA GLU A 378 -25.09 -11.41 -7.00
C GLU A 378 -25.07 -10.04 -6.31
N LYS A 379 -25.43 -10.00 -5.02
CA LYS A 379 -25.42 -8.77 -4.21
C LYS A 379 -24.09 -8.59 -3.51
N LEU A 380 -23.65 -7.33 -3.45
CA LEU A 380 -22.53 -6.94 -2.60
C LEU A 380 -22.96 -7.04 -1.13
N CYS A 381 -22.17 -7.73 -0.31
CA CYS A 381 -22.45 -7.98 1.09
C CYS A 381 -21.23 -7.67 1.96
N VAL A 382 -21.48 -7.12 3.15
CA VAL A 382 -20.53 -7.16 4.27
C VAL A 382 -20.90 -8.34 5.17
N ALA A 383 -19.93 -9.25 5.37
CA ALA A 383 -20.04 -10.33 6.33
C ALA A 383 -19.33 -9.95 7.63
N SER A 384 -19.91 -10.26 8.79
CA SER A 384 -19.27 -10.04 10.08
C SER A 384 -19.57 -11.15 11.08
N TYR A 385 -18.62 -11.46 11.96
CA TYR A 385 -18.80 -12.45 13.02
C TYR A 385 -19.03 -11.81 14.39
N GLU A 386 -19.99 -12.39 15.12
CA GLU A 386 -20.38 -12.00 16.47
C GLU A 386 -20.48 -13.22 17.39
N GLN A 387 -20.06 -13.04 18.64
CA GLN A 387 -20.28 -14.01 19.71
C GLN A 387 -21.35 -13.47 20.67
N ILE A 388 -22.54 -14.09 20.66
CA ILE A 388 -23.65 -13.72 21.52
C ILE A 388 -23.84 -14.81 22.56
N LYS A 389 -23.36 -14.56 23.79
CA LYS A 389 -23.33 -15.57 24.87
C LYS A 389 -22.58 -16.82 24.39
N ALA A 390 -23.28 -17.95 24.24
CA ALA A 390 -22.74 -19.22 23.76
C ALA A 390 -22.90 -19.42 22.24
N PHE A 391 -23.54 -18.50 21.53
CA PHE A 391 -23.84 -18.65 20.11
C PHE A 391 -22.83 -17.90 19.24
N GLN A 392 -22.37 -18.58 18.19
CA GLN A 392 -21.64 -17.99 17.09
C GLN A 392 -22.66 -17.54 16.03
N VAL A 393 -22.62 -16.26 15.67
CA VAL A 393 -23.54 -15.68 14.70
C VAL A 393 -22.73 -15.00 13.60
N TRP A 394 -23.03 -15.35 12.35
CA TRP A 394 -22.50 -14.68 11.17
C TRP A 394 -23.60 -13.85 10.54
N TRP A 395 -23.31 -12.57 10.36
CA TRP A 395 -24.21 -11.63 9.70
C TRP A 395 -23.75 -11.43 8.27
N HIS A 396 -24.68 -11.49 7.32
CA HIS A 396 -24.46 -11.08 5.94
C HIS A 396 -25.44 -9.97 5.61
N THR A 397 -24.92 -8.74 5.49
CA THR A 397 -25.76 -7.56 5.27
C THR A 397 -25.45 -6.98 3.89
N ASN A 398 -26.49 -6.71 3.10
CA ASN A 398 -26.32 -6.18 1.76
C ASN A 398 -25.84 -4.72 1.81
N ILE A 399 -24.93 -4.39 0.90
CA ILE A 399 -24.57 -3.02 0.56
C ILE A 399 -25.34 -2.68 -0.72
N TRP A 400 -26.11 -1.62 -0.67
CA TRP A 400 -26.93 -1.14 -1.77
C TRP A 400 -26.26 0.05 -2.45
N CYS A 401 -26.55 0.23 -3.74
CA CYS A 401 -26.10 1.37 -4.54
C CYS A 401 -27.31 1.94 -5.30
N SER A 402 -27.49 3.26 -5.27
CA SER A 402 -28.59 3.94 -5.96
C SER A 402 -28.23 4.04 -7.43
N VAL A 403 -29.12 3.51 -8.28
CA VAL A 403 -28.97 3.57 -9.73
C VAL A 403 -28.96 5.03 -10.23
N GLU A 404 -29.70 5.91 -9.58
CA GLU A 404 -29.81 7.32 -9.99
C GLU A 404 -28.64 8.18 -9.51
N THR A 405 -28.16 7.96 -8.28
CA THR A 405 -27.18 8.86 -7.64
C THR A 405 -25.79 8.27 -7.50
N GLY A 406 -25.64 6.94 -7.61
CA GLY A 406 -24.38 6.23 -7.36
C GLY A 406 -23.95 6.20 -5.88
N TYR A 407 -24.84 6.55 -4.95
CA TYR A 407 -24.52 6.53 -3.52
C TYR A 407 -24.67 5.13 -2.92
N PHE A 408 -23.82 4.79 -1.96
CA PHE A 408 -23.78 3.50 -1.28
C PHE A 408 -24.35 3.59 0.13
N TRP A 409 -25.12 2.59 0.54
CA TRP A 409 -25.66 2.49 1.90
C TRP A 409 -25.82 1.04 2.35
N ILE A 410 -25.85 0.84 3.67
CA ILE A 410 -26.28 -0.42 4.29
C ILE A 410 -27.66 -0.23 4.89
N ARG A 411 -27.86 0.85 5.64
CA ARG A 411 -29.16 1.25 6.19
C ARG A 411 -29.76 2.36 5.33
N PRO A 412 -31.10 2.42 5.16
CA PRO A 412 -31.73 3.47 4.37
C PRO A 412 -31.37 4.90 4.81
N GLU A 413 -31.06 5.12 6.10
CA GLU A 413 -30.69 6.45 6.59
C GLU A 413 -29.30 6.89 6.12
N ASP A 414 -28.42 5.95 5.77
CA ASP A 414 -27.05 6.23 5.34
C ASP A 414 -27.01 6.89 3.94
N GLU A 415 -28.05 6.72 3.11
CA GLU A 415 -28.09 7.32 1.75
C GLU A 415 -27.96 8.86 1.81
N LYS A 416 -28.42 9.48 2.90
CA LYS A 416 -28.29 10.93 3.15
C LYS A 416 -26.84 11.39 3.29
N LEU A 417 -25.92 10.47 3.58
CA LEU A 417 -24.48 10.75 3.71
C LEU A 417 -23.80 10.94 2.34
N LYS A 418 -24.44 10.50 1.25
CA LYS A 418 -23.96 10.65 -0.14
C LYS A 418 -22.58 10.02 -0.39
N LEU A 419 -22.32 8.87 0.22
CA LEU A 419 -21.04 8.16 0.09
C LEU A 419 -20.95 7.51 -1.30
N THR A 420 -19.93 7.85 -2.08
CA THR A 420 -19.82 7.44 -3.49
C THR A 420 -18.95 6.20 -3.72
N CYS A 421 -18.38 5.62 -2.65
CA CYS A 421 -17.53 4.44 -2.69
C CYS A 421 -17.76 3.58 -1.45
N VAL A 422 -17.52 2.27 -1.56
CA VAL A 422 -17.67 1.29 -0.49
C VAL A 422 -16.67 1.55 0.64
N GLU A 423 -15.42 1.95 0.34
CA GLU A 423 -14.43 2.23 1.39
C GLU A 423 -14.87 3.36 2.33
N LEU A 424 -15.50 4.42 1.79
CA LEU A 424 -16.05 5.51 2.60
C LEU A 424 -17.17 5.01 3.51
N LEU A 425 -18.04 4.15 3.00
CA LEU A 425 -19.12 3.54 3.78
C LEU A 425 -18.56 2.69 4.93
N ILE A 426 -17.57 1.85 4.65
CA ILE A 426 -16.95 1.01 5.69
C ILE A 426 -16.22 1.86 6.73
N ALA A 427 -15.48 2.88 6.29
CA ALA A 427 -14.81 3.81 7.19
C ALA A 427 -15.80 4.55 8.10
N TYR A 428 -16.98 4.93 7.59
CA TYR A 428 -18.06 5.50 8.39
C TYR A 428 -18.52 4.54 9.50
N TYR A 429 -18.77 3.27 9.18
CA TYR A 429 -19.19 2.26 10.16
C TYR A 429 -18.11 1.99 11.21
N GLN A 430 -16.84 1.92 10.80
CA GLN A 430 -15.71 1.74 11.71
C GLN A 430 -15.47 2.96 12.61
N GLU A 431 -15.49 4.19 12.08
CA GLU A 431 -15.24 5.40 12.87
C GLU A 431 -16.37 5.66 13.87
N ARG A 432 -17.62 5.50 13.43
CA ARG A 432 -18.80 5.79 14.25
C ARG A 432 -19.23 4.65 15.14
N GLN A 433 -18.65 3.46 14.97
CA GLN A 433 -19.03 2.26 15.71
C GLN A 433 -20.55 2.03 15.62
N ILE A 434 -21.05 2.00 14.39
CA ILE A 434 -22.46 1.76 14.08
C ILE A 434 -22.64 0.25 13.80
N PRO A 435 -23.66 -0.40 14.40
CA PRO A 435 -23.94 -1.80 14.09
C PRO A 435 -24.45 -1.98 12.66
N LEU A 436 -24.22 -3.14 12.04
CA LEU A 436 -24.69 -3.38 10.66
C LEU A 436 -26.21 -3.48 10.55
N GLN A 437 -26.87 -4.05 11.58
CA GLN A 437 -28.33 -4.18 11.63
C GLN A 437 -28.96 -3.37 12.74
N ASP A 438 -30.23 -3.00 12.54
CA ASP A 438 -30.98 -2.19 13.49
C ASP A 438 -31.46 -3.02 14.70
N LEU A 439 -31.64 -2.35 15.83
CA LEU A 439 -31.74 -2.88 17.21
C LEU A 439 -32.78 -3.99 17.48
N SER A 440 -33.63 -4.36 16.51
CA SER A 440 -34.71 -5.35 16.66
C SER A 440 -34.23 -6.74 17.09
N ILE A 441 -32.98 -7.13 16.80
CA ILE A 441 -32.42 -8.41 17.25
C ILE A 441 -32.01 -8.37 18.75
N LYS A 442 -31.63 -7.22 19.30
CA LYS A 442 -31.40 -7.09 20.75
C LYS A 442 -32.70 -7.28 21.54
N GLU A 443 -33.83 -6.89 20.96
CA GLU A 443 -35.16 -7.17 21.54
C GLU A 443 -35.52 -8.66 21.45
N GLN A 444 -35.18 -9.34 20.34
CA GLN A 444 -35.36 -10.79 20.22
C GLN A 444 -34.46 -11.59 21.17
N LEU A 445 -33.26 -11.09 21.49
CA LEU A 445 -32.29 -11.78 22.37
C LEU A 445 -32.44 -11.44 23.87
N LYS A 446 -33.41 -10.58 24.26
CA LYS A 446 -33.70 -10.17 25.65
C LYS A 446 -32.46 -9.85 26.47
N ASP A 447 -31.48 -9.15 25.90
CA ASP A 447 -30.26 -8.79 26.63
C ASP A 447 -30.15 -7.28 26.85
N GLN A 448 -30.58 -6.84 28.03
CA GLN A 448 -30.48 -5.45 28.48
C GLN A 448 -29.07 -5.06 28.95
N ARG A 449 -28.09 -6.00 29.00
CA ARG A 449 -26.74 -5.74 29.52
C ARG A 449 -25.66 -5.58 28.45
N SER A 450 -25.94 -5.92 27.20
CA SER A 450 -25.01 -5.75 26.09
C SER A 450 -25.02 -4.31 25.54
N ARG A 451 -24.45 -3.37 26.32
CA ARG A 451 -24.18 -1.98 25.90
C ARG A 451 -22.99 -1.86 24.92
N ALA A 452 -22.26 -2.93 24.67
CA ALA A 452 -21.39 -3.00 23.50
C ALA A 452 -22.30 -3.08 22.27
N LEU A 453 -22.40 -1.99 21.51
CA LEU A 453 -22.95 -2.02 20.17
C LEU A 453 -21.90 -2.76 19.32
N PHE A 454 -22.32 -3.83 18.65
CA PHE A 454 -21.42 -4.71 17.90
C PHE A 454 -21.15 -4.09 16.54
N CYS A 455 -19.88 -3.82 16.26
CA CYS A 455 -19.43 -3.03 15.13
C CYS A 455 -18.38 -3.82 14.35
N ILE A 456 -18.26 -3.55 13.07
CA ILE A 456 -17.13 -4.04 12.29
C ILE A 456 -15.85 -3.35 12.78
N VAL A 457 -14.83 -4.14 13.11
CA VAL A 457 -13.57 -3.64 13.67
C VAL A 457 -12.39 -4.13 12.83
N THR A 458 -12.25 -5.44 12.69
CA THR A 458 -11.05 -6.06 12.11
C THR A 458 -11.32 -6.52 10.68
N PRO A 459 -10.75 -5.87 9.66
CA PRO A 459 -10.86 -6.36 8.29
C PRO A 459 -10.08 -7.67 8.14
N ILE A 460 -10.73 -8.72 7.65
CA ILE A 460 -10.07 -9.95 7.23
C ILE A 460 -9.51 -9.73 5.83
N VAL A 461 -8.19 -9.87 5.70
CA VAL A 461 -7.51 -9.69 4.41
C VAL A 461 -7.73 -10.93 3.54
N ASN A 462 -8.12 -10.71 2.28
CA ASN A 462 -8.25 -11.76 1.29
C ASN A 462 -6.86 -12.39 1.04
N PRO A 463 -6.69 -13.71 1.22
CA PRO A 463 -5.42 -14.38 0.96
C PRO A 463 -4.91 -14.17 -0.47
N GLU A 464 -5.80 -14.07 -1.46
CA GLU A 464 -5.42 -13.79 -2.85
C GLU A 464 -4.77 -12.41 -3.03
N HIS A 465 -5.02 -11.46 -2.13
CA HIS A 465 -4.41 -10.13 -2.17
C HIS A 465 -2.88 -10.19 -1.97
N MET A 466 -2.38 -11.21 -1.25
CA MET A 466 -0.95 -11.39 -0.98
C MET A 466 -0.31 -12.54 -1.77
N LYS A 467 -1.10 -13.31 -2.51
CA LYS A 467 -0.62 -14.51 -3.22
C LYS A 467 0.57 -14.22 -4.14
N ASN A 468 0.54 -13.11 -4.86
CA ASN A 468 1.56 -12.78 -5.85
C ASN A 468 2.86 -12.17 -5.27
N ILE A 469 2.89 -11.85 -3.97
CA ILE A 469 4.06 -11.26 -3.30
C ILE A 469 4.78 -12.23 -2.35
N ASN A 470 4.17 -13.35 -2.01
CA ASN A 470 4.80 -14.35 -1.15
C ASN A 470 5.89 -15.09 -1.93
N VAL A 471 7.02 -15.32 -1.26
CA VAL A 471 8.17 -16.04 -1.82
C VAL A 471 7.89 -17.55 -1.83
N GLU A 472 8.15 -18.18 -2.97
CA GLU A 472 8.16 -19.63 -3.16
C GLU A 472 9.54 -20.17 -2.75
N TYR A 473 9.57 -21.01 -1.72
CA TYR A 473 10.82 -21.61 -1.23
C TYR A 473 11.20 -22.79 -2.10
N THR A 474 12.15 -22.57 -3.00
CA THR A 474 12.78 -23.61 -3.81
C THR A 474 14.28 -23.35 -3.93
N ASP A 475 15.03 -24.45 -4.10
CA ASP A 475 16.48 -24.45 -4.31
C ASP A 475 16.85 -24.25 -5.80
N CYS A 476 15.91 -24.37 -6.74
CA CYS A 476 16.14 -24.19 -8.17
C CYS A 476 15.04 -23.36 -8.85
N VAL A 477 15.41 -22.67 -9.93
CA VAL A 477 14.50 -21.74 -10.62
C VAL A 477 13.41 -22.49 -11.36
N GLU A 478 13.72 -23.68 -11.83
CA GLU A 478 12.85 -24.58 -12.60
C GLU A 478 11.68 -25.14 -11.77
N GLU A 479 11.75 -25.08 -10.44
CA GLU A 479 10.69 -25.50 -9.53
C GLU A 479 9.69 -24.38 -9.22
N LEU A 480 9.97 -23.15 -9.64
CA LEU A 480 9.04 -22.03 -9.43
C LEU A 480 7.75 -22.25 -10.20
N SER A 481 6.61 -22.01 -9.55
CA SER A 481 5.29 -22.31 -10.13
C SER A 481 4.98 -21.54 -11.42
N TYR A 482 5.76 -20.53 -11.75
CA TYR A 482 5.63 -19.64 -12.91
C TYR A 482 6.85 -19.64 -13.83
N HIS A 483 7.73 -20.64 -13.70
CA HIS A 483 8.77 -20.94 -14.69
C HIS A 483 8.22 -21.85 -15.79
N PHE A 484 8.51 -21.53 -17.05
CA PHE A 484 8.00 -22.26 -18.22
C PHE A 484 9.14 -22.81 -19.11
N GLY A 485 10.39 -22.72 -18.67
CA GLY A 485 11.55 -23.05 -19.50
C GLY A 485 11.57 -22.27 -20.81
N SER A 486 11.79 -22.97 -21.93
CA SER A 486 11.90 -22.36 -23.26
C SER A 486 10.61 -22.55 -24.08
N ILE A 487 9.53 -21.86 -23.71
CA ILE A 487 8.35 -21.70 -24.58
C ILE A 487 8.62 -20.68 -25.69
N SER A 488 7.76 -20.60 -26.71
CA SER A 488 7.84 -19.64 -27.83
C SER A 488 7.11 -18.32 -27.54
N ASP A 489 7.42 -17.25 -28.28
CA ASP A 489 6.80 -15.93 -28.05
C ASP A 489 5.28 -15.94 -28.28
N GLY A 490 4.82 -16.70 -29.28
CA GLY A 490 3.39 -16.92 -29.51
C GLY A 490 2.70 -17.63 -28.35
N GLU A 491 3.38 -18.54 -27.64
CA GLU A 491 2.83 -19.15 -26.42
C GLU A 491 2.72 -18.12 -25.29
N VAL A 492 3.72 -17.26 -25.13
CA VAL A 492 3.68 -16.19 -24.12
C VAL A 492 2.54 -15.21 -24.37
N GLU A 493 2.31 -14.80 -25.61
CA GLU A 493 1.17 -13.96 -25.98
C GLU A 493 -0.17 -14.58 -25.60
N THR A 494 -0.30 -15.90 -25.68
CA THR A 494 -1.54 -16.57 -25.25
C THR A 494 -1.69 -16.69 -23.74
N LEU A 495 -0.57 -16.71 -23.01
CA LEU A 495 -0.50 -16.88 -21.56
C LEU A 495 -0.67 -15.57 -20.81
N LEU A 496 0.04 -14.52 -21.24
CA LEU A 496 0.05 -13.22 -20.56
C LEU A 496 -1.05 -12.33 -21.12
N GLN A 497 -2.24 -12.43 -20.53
CA GLN A 497 -3.44 -11.80 -21.08
C GLN A 497 -3.70 -10.40 -20.53
N ARG A 498 -3.31 -10.12 -19.29
CA ARG A 498 -3.62 -8.87 -18.58
C ARG A 498 -2.35 -8.09 -18.25
N ASN A 499 -2.52 -6.78 -18.06
CA ASN A 499 -1.42 -5.91 -17.65
C ASN A 499 -0.81 -6.36 -16.31
N GLY A 500 0.49 -6.58 -16.33
CA GLY A 500 1.27 -7.07 -15.20
C GLY A 500 1.21 -8.58 -15.01
N ASP A 501 0.53 -9.34 -15.87
CA ASP A 501 0.73 -10.79 -15.91
C ASP A 501 2.18 -11.08 -16.29
N TYR A 502 2.82 -12.00 -15.58
CA TYR A 502 4.22 -12.35 -15.77
C TYR A 502 4.49 -13.84 -15.65
N LEU A 503 5.59 -14.27 -16.27
CA LEU A 503 6.18 -15.61 -16.14
C LEU A 503 7.70 -15.55 -16.36
N LEU A 504 8.41 -16.61 -15.97
CA LEU A 504 9.84 -16.77 -16.26
C LEU A 504 10.05 -17.70 -17.47
N ARG A 505 10.97 -17.31 -18.35
CA ARG A 505 11.45 -18.10 -19.48
C ARG A 505 12.96 -18.19 -19.47
N ASN A 506 13.48 -19.23 -20.11
CA ASN A 506 14.91 -19.36 -20.37
C ASN A 506 15.24 -18.83 -21.76
N ASN A 507 16.28 -18.00 -21.85
CA ASN A 507 16.84 -17.58 -23.13
C ASN A 507 17.59 -18.75 -23.81
N GLU A 508 18.16 -18.49 -24.98
CA GLU A 508 18.93 -19.48 -25.75
C GLU A 508 20.15 -20.05 -25.01
N PHE A 509 20.64 -19.36 -23.96
CA PHE A 509 21.73 -19.80 -23.10
C PHE A 509 21.27 -20.51 -21.83
N GLY A 510 19.96 -20.76 -21.69
CA GLY A 510 19.38 -21.35 -20.48
C GLY A 510 19.27 -20.40 -19.30
N GLN A 511 19.52 -19.09 -19.48
CA GLN A 511 19.42 -18.11 -18.41
C GLN A 511 17.96 -17.62 -18.27
N PRO A 512 17.42 -17.59 -17.04
CA PRO A 512 16.06 -17.13 -16.80
C PRO A 512 15.94 -15.61 -16.99
N PHE A 513 14.85 -15.18 -17.60
CA PHE A 513 14.44 -13.79 -17.75
C PHE A 513 12.92 -13.67 -17.52
N LEU A 514 12.47 -12.46 -17.20
CA LEU A 514 11.09 -12.18 -16.81
C LEU A 514 10.30 -11.62 -18.00
N CYS A 515 9.25 -12.31 -18.43
CA CYS A 515 8.32 -11.81 -19.44
C CYS A 515 7.12 -11.16 -18.74
N ILE A 516 6.74 -9.94 -19.14
CA ILE A 516 5.63 -9.19 -18.55
C ILE A 516 4.73 -8.63 -19.64
N ARG A 517 3.42 -8.87 -19.56
CA ARG A 517 2.44 -8.18 -20.43
C ARG A 517 2.22 -6.76 -19.93
N TRP A 518 2.41 -5.78 -20.81
CA TRP A 518 2.18 -4.37 -20.48
C TRP A 518 1.65 -3.59 -21.68
N GLY A 519 0.39 -3.18 -21.59
CA GLY A 519 -0.37 -2.62 -22.72
C GLY A 519 -0.59 -3.68 -23.80
N ASP A 520 -0.19 -3.34 -25.01
CA ASP A 520 -0.23 -4.18 -26.20
C ASP A 520 1.05 -5.01 -26.41
N LYS A 521 2.11 -4.75 -25.63
CA LYS A 521 3.42 -5.41 -25.75
C LYS A 521 3.70 -6.44 -24.66
N ILE A 522 4.64 -7.33 -24.96
CA ILE A 522 5.34 -8.16 -23.96
C ILE A 522 6.73 -7.56 -23.77
N VAL A 523 7.11 -7.37 -22.53
CA VAL A 523 8.41 -6.83 -22.13
C VAL A 523 9.23 -7.97 -21.54
N ASP A 524 10.39 -8.21 -22.14
CA ASP A 524 11.36 -9.18 -21.68
C ASP A 524 12.44 -8.47 -20.87
N HIS A 525 12.42 -8.69 -19.56
CA HIS A 525 13.33 -8.08 -18.61
C HIS A 525 14.44 -9.07 -18.20
N GLN A 526 15.69 -8.66 -18.42
CA GLN A 526 16.86 -9.44 -18.00
C GLN A 526 17.14 -9.24 -16.52
N ILE A 527 17.22 -10.34 -15.77
CA ILE A 527 17.41 -10.30 -14.32
C ILE A 527 18.85 -9.85 -14.01
N PRO A 528 19.04 -8.77 -13.22
CA PRO A 528 20.36 -8.19 -12.98
C PRO A 528 21.18 -9.03 -11.98
N TYR A 529 21.92 -10.01 -12.48
CA TYR A 529 22.82 -10.85 -11.70
C TYR A 529 24.25 -10.28 -11.67
N SER A 530 24.80 -10.05 -10.48
CA SER A 530 26.20 -9.67 -10.29
C SER A 530 27.06 -10.91 -10.08
N VAL A 531 27.99 -11.16 -11.01
CA VAL A 531 28.96 -12.26 -10.90
C VAL A 531 29.95 -12.03 -9.75
N GLU A 532 30.30 -10.77 -9.46
CA GLU A 532 31.24 -10.42 -8.37
C GLU A 532 30.65 -10.76 -6.99
N ILE A 533 29.37 -10.46 -6.79
CA ILE A 533 28.66 -10.71 -5.53
C ILE A 533 28.06 -12.15 -5.51
N GLY A 534 27.85 -12.74 -6.69
CA GLY A 534 27.19 -14.03 -6.87
C GLY A 534 25.69 -13.98 -6.61
N ARG A 535 25.03 -12.82 -6.84
CA ARG A 535 23.64 -12.56 -6.45
C ARG A 535 22.91 -11.62 -7.39
N THR A 536 21.59 -11.68 -7.34
CA THR A 536 20.71 -10.72 -8.03
C THR A 536 20.68 -9.39 -7.26
N ILE A 537 20.82 -8.29 -7.99
CA ILE A 537 20.88 -6.93 -7.44
C ILE A 537 19.48 -6.32 -7.42
N LEU A 538 19.11 -5.72 -6.29
CA LEU A 538 17.85 -5.00 -6.18
C LEU A 538 17.94 -3.62 -6.85
N PRO A 539 16.81 -3.06 -7.33
CA PRO A 539 16.83 -1.76 -7.98
C PRO A 539 17.30 -0.62 -7.07
N ARG A 540 17.99 0.37 -7.65
CA ARG A 540 18.46 1.60 -6.97
C ARG A 540 18.24 2.83 -7.85
N ASN A 541 17.92 3.97 -7.22
CA ASN A 541 17.70 5.24 -7.93
C ASN A 541 18.97 6.06 -8.14
N SER A 542 20.08 5.69 -7.49
CA SER A 542 21.35 6.41 -7.58
C SER A 542 22.50 5.46 -7.31
N GLU A 543 23.60 5.68 -8.02
CA GLU A 543 24.91 5.05 -7.77
C GLU A 543 25.44 5.32 -6.36
N ALA A 544 25.01 6.42 -5.72
CA ALA A 544 25.40 6.76 -4.35
C ALA A 544 24.68 5.92 -3.28
N GLY A 545 23.60 5.22 -3.66
CA GLY A 545 22.89 4.32 -2.75
C GLY A 545 23.65 3.00 -2.54
N PRO A 546 23.41 2.33 -1.40
CA PRO A 546 24.02 1.03 -1.13
C PRO A 546 23.56 -0.02 -2.15
N VAL A 547 24.42 -1.01 -2.40
CA VAL A 547 24.09 -2.14 -3.29
C VAL A 547 23.38 -3.23 -2.49
N GLU A 548 22.06 -3.32 -2.59
CA GLU A 548 21.30 -4.42 -1.98
C GLU A 548 21.20 -5.61 -2.95
N SER A 549 21.23 -6.82 -2.39
CA SER A 549 21.22 -8.05 -3.19
C SER A 549 20.36 -9.12 -2.52
N ILE A 550 19.99 -10.13 -3.30
CA ILE A 550 19.09 -11.22 -2.89
C ILE A 550 19.54 -12.54 -3.49
N PHE A 551 19.12 -13.63 -2.87
CA PHE A 551 19.65 -14.96 -3.16
C PHE A 551 18.90 -15.69 -4.27
N SER A 552 17.59 -15.46 -4.39
CA SER A 552 16.77 -16.15 -5.38
C SER A 552 16.12 -15.19 -6.37
N ILE A 553 15.90 -15.69 -7.58
CA ILE A 553 15.13 -14.99 -8.61
C ILE A 553 13.70 -14.74 -8.14
N ASP A 554 13.13 -15.66 -7.37
CA ASP A 554 11.79 -15.46 -6.83
C ASP A 554 11.73 -14.26 -5.87
N GLN A 555 12.70 -14.12 -4.94
CA GLN A 555 12.79 -12.93 -4.11
C GLN A 555 12.87 -11.65 -4.94
N TYR A 556 13.55 -11.68 -6.08
CA TYR A 556 13.68 -10.54 -6.99
C TYR A 556 12.33 -10.15 -7.57
N VAL A 557 11.70 -11.11 -8.26
CA VAL A 557 10.42 -10.89 -8.93
C VAL A 557 9.37 -10.47 -7.91
N LYS A 558 9.29 -11.16 -6.76
CA LYS A 558 8.34 -10.80 -5.70
C LYS A 558 8.65 -9.43 -5.09
N ALA A 559 9.91 -9.00 -4.99
CA ALA A 559 10.25 -7.65 -4.54
C ALA A 559 9.74 -6.60 -5.53
N LEU A 560 9.89 -6.83 -6.85
CA LEU A 560 9.33 -5.96 -7.89
C LEU A 560 7.81 -5.87 -7.77
N VAL A 561 7.12 -7.02 -7.59
CA VAL A 561 5.66 -7.07 -7.40
C VAL A 561 5.26 -6.33 -6.11
N ARG A 562 5.93 -6.61 -4.99
CA ARG A 562 5.64 -6.00 -3.67
C ARG A 562 5.80 -4.49 -3.69
N CYS A 563 6.78 -3.98 -4.44
CA CYS A 563 7.07 -2.56 -4.56
C CYS A 563 6.41 -1.88 -5.75
N GLN A 564 5.71 -2.63 -6.63
CA GLN A 564 5.20 -2.13 -7.91
C GLN A 564 6.30 -1.41 -8.71
N TYR A 565 7.51 -1.98 -8.70
CA TYR A 565 8.68 -1.39 -9.33
C TYR A 565 8.59 -1.58 -10.85
N SER A 566 8.91 -0.55 -11.62
CA SER A 566 8.92 -0.59 -13.09
C SER A 566 10.26 -1.14 -13.55
N VAL A 567 10.22 -2.18 -14.37
CA VAL A 567 11.38 -2.73 -15.07
C VAL A 567 11.10 -2.68 -16.56
N ASP A 568 11.98 -2.00 -17.30
CA ASP A 568 11.84 -1.79 -18.75
C ASP A 568 10.45 -1.29 -19.18
N GLY A 569 9.85 -0.40 -18.36
CA GLY A 569 8.55 0.20 -18.60
C GLY A 569 7.35 -0.68 -18.29
N ALA A 570 7.54 -1.84 -17.64
CA ALA A 570 6.49 -2.76 -17.22
C ALA A 570 6.54 -3.04 -15.71
N VAL A 571 5.39 -3.36 -15.11
CA VAL A 571 5.31 -3.69 -13.67
C VAL A 571 4.71 -5.08 -13.49
N PRO A 572 5.46 -6.06 -12.95
CA PRO A 572 4.93 -7.39 -12.68
C PRO A 572 3.90 -7.35 -11.54
N ARG A 573 2.81 -8.10 -11.68
CA ARG A 573 1.67 -8.14 -10.74
C ARG A 573 1.16 -9.54 -10.47
N ASN A 574 0.86 -10.32 -11.51
CA ASN A 574 0.23 -11.63 -11.38
C ASN A 574 1.12 -12.70 -12.00
N ALA A 575 1.54 -13.67 -11.21
CA ALA A 575 2.26 -14.83 -11.75
C ALA A 575 1.28 -15.73 -12.52
N ILE A 576 1.59 -16.03 -13.78
CA ILE A 576 0.90 -17.09 -14.52
C ILE A 576 1.54 -18.41 -14.13
N GLN A 577 0.74 -19.36 -13.62
CA GLN A 577 1.26 -20.63 -13.11
C GLN A 577 1.30 -21.72 -14.19
N GLU A 578 2.39 -22.47 -14.28
CA GLU A 578 2.63 -23.53 -15.26
C GLU A 578 1.60 -24.66 -15.17
N TYR A 579 1.23 -25.08 -13.95
CA TYR A 579 0.20 -26.11 -13.76
C TYR A 579 -1.18 -25.73 -14.35
N ALA A 580 -1.49 -24.43 -14.42
CA ALA A 580 -2.71 -23.96 -15.08
C ALA A 580 -2.59 -24.07 -16.61
N TRP A 581 -1.40 -23.85 -17.15
CA TRP A 581 -1.09 -24.01 -18.56
C TRP A 581 -1.10 -25.47 -19.02
N GLU A 582 -0.48 -26.40 -18.29
CA GLU A 582 -0.51 -27.82 -18.67
C GLU A 582 -1.94 -28.34 -18.77
N ARG A 583 -2.82 -27.98 -17.81
CA ARG A 583 -4.25 -28.30 -17.87
C ARG A 583 -4.93 -27.73 -19.12
N SER A 584 -4.53 -26.54 -19.56
CA SER A 584 -5.06 -25.88 -20.77
C SER A 584 -4.57 -26.57 -22.05
N ARG A 585 -3.31 -27.02 -22.07
CA ARG A 585 -2.70 -27.74 -23.19
C ARG A 585 -3.28 -29.14 -23.36
N PHE A 586 -3.53 -29.85 -22.26
CA PHE A 586 -4.22 -31.15 -22.29
C PHE A 586 -5.66 -31.01 -22.78
N ARG A 587 -6.41 -29.97 -22.36
CA ARG A 587 -7.75 -29.70 -22.92
C ARG A 587 -7.75 -29.40 -24.42
N ARG A 588 -6.76 -28.68 -24.95
CA ARG A 588 -6.63 -28.46 -26.41
C ARG A 588 -6.16 -29.68 -27.19
N ARG A 589 -5.51 -30.67 -26.53
CA ARG A 589 -5.12 -31.93 -27.15
C ARG A 589 -6.22 -33.00 -27.13
N GLU A 590 -7.30 -32.80 -26.36
CA GLU A 590 -8.49 -33.65 -26.38
C GLU A 590 -9.54 -33.21 -27.42
N GLU A 591 -9.28 -32.14 -28.18
CA GLU A 591 -10.05 -31.77 -29.37
C GLU A 591 -9.26 -31.96 -30.67
N PRO A 592 -9.02 -33.22 -31.10
CA PRO A 592 -9.01 -33.51 -32.52
C PRO A 592 -9.88 -34.74 -32.83
N GLY A 593 -11.01 -34.48 -33.49
CA GLY A 593 -11.67 -35.42 -34.39
C GLY A 593 -12.46 -36.56 -33.75
N ASN A 594 -13.78 -36.38 -33.65
CA ASN A 594 -14.75 -37.44 -33.96
C ASN A 594 -16.04 -36.81 -34.53
N LEU A 595 -15.88 -36.26 -35.73
CA LEU A 595 -16.95 -36.15 -36.72
C LEU A 595 -16.67 -37.28 -37.72
N LEU A 596 -17.34 -38.43 -37.54
CA LEU A 596 -17.59 -39.55 -38.47
C LEU A 596 -17.53 -40.88 -37.71
N ASP A 597 -18.71 -41.39 -37.34
CA ASP A 597 -19.12 -42.80 -37.36
C ASP A 597 -20.22 -43.04 -36.33
N ILE A 598 -21.48 -42.77 -36.72
CA ILE A 598 -22.59 -43.74 -36.62
C ILE A 598 -23.51 -43.45 -37.82
N ALA A 599 -23.31 -44.23 -38.88
CA ALA A 599 -24.35 -44.64 -39.81
C ALA A 599 -25.20 -45.76 -39.21
#